data_AF-A0A6P1BVU7-F1
#
_entry.id   AF-A0A6P1BVU7-F1
#
_cell.length_a   1.000
_cell.length_b   1.000
_cell.length_c   1.000
_cell.angle_alpha   90.00
_cell.angle_beta   90.00
_cell.angle_gamma   90.00
#
_symmetry.space_group_name_H-M   'P 1'
#
loop_
_entity.id
_entity.type
_entity.pdbx_description
1 polymer ?
#
loop_
_entity_poly.entity_id
_entity_poly.type
_entity_poly.pdbx_seq_one_letter_code
_entity_poly.pdbx_strand_id
1 'polypeptide(L)'
;MARALMIQGAGSDVGKSLVVAGLARAARRRGLRVLPFKPQNMSNNAAVTVDSGEIGRAQALQALAAGVEPHTDMNPVLLKPETDVGAQIIVHRMRIATSRAREYDSPKPSLVPP
;
A
#
# COMPACT_ATOMS: atom_id res chain seq x y z
N MET A 1 -21.34 2.80 2.17
CA MET A 1 -20.31 1.74 2.13
C MET A 1 -19.86 1.53 0.70
N ALA A 2 -18.56 1.57 0.40
CA ALA A 2 -18.05 1.22 -0.92
C ALA A 2 -18.00 -0.31 -1.09
N ARG A 3 -18.19 -0.82 -2.31
CA ARG A 3 -17.98 -2.25 -2.61
C ARG A 3 -16.47 -2.54 -2.62
N ALA A 4 -16.04 -3.59 -1.95
CA ALA A 4 -14.64 -4.00 -1.88
C ALA A 4 -14.41 -5.34 -2.59
N LEU A 5 -13.31 -5.45 -3.33
CA LEU A 5 -12.85 -6.69 -3.96
C LEU A 5 -11.40 -6.94 -3.56
N MET A 6 -11.15 -8.07 -2.89
CA MET A 6 -9.81 -8.48 -2.51
C MET A 6 -9.19 -9.35 -3.61
N ILE A 7 -8.02 -8.95 -4.11
CA ILE A 7 -7.24 -9.73 -5.07
C ILE A 7 -6.13 -10.49 -4.31
N GLN A 8 -6.21 -11.82 -4.35
CA GLN A 8 -5.28 -12.72 -3.69
C GLN A 8 -4.37 -13.43 -4.69
N GLY A 9 -3.28 -14.04 -4.22
CA GLY A 9 -2.42 -14.89 -5.04
C GLY A 9 -1.62 -15.88 -4.19
N ALA A 10 -1.17 -16.96 -4.81
CA ALA A 10 -0.55 -18.12 -4.14
C ALA A 10 0.90 -17.90 -3.69
N GLY A 11 1.49 -16.73 -3.94
CA GLY A 11 2.85 -16.41 -3.54
C GLY A 11 3.18 -14.93 -3.73
N SER A 12 4.39 -14.54 -3.34
CA SER A 12 4.98 -13.24 -3.71
C SER A 12 5.27 -13.21 -5.22
N ASP A 13 5.28 -12.01 -5.81
CA ASP A 13 5.66 -11.78 -7.21
C ASP A 13 4.87 -12.51 -8.33
N VAL A 14 3.77 -13.18 -8.00
CA VAL A 14 2.83 -13.80 -8.98
C VAL A 14 2.03 -12.78 -9.81
N GLY A 15 2.46 -11.53 -9.91
CA GLY A 15 1.80 -10.50 -10.75
C GLY A 15 0.60 -9.79 -10.13
N LYS A 16 0.27 -10.02 -8.85
CA LYS A 16 -0.90 -9.41 -8.16
C LYS A 16 -1.00 -7.90 -8.37
N SER A 17 0.10 -7.17 -8.18
CA SER A 17 0.11 -5.70 -8.29
C SER A 17 -0.23 -5.23 -9.71
N LEU A 18 0.29 -5.92 -10.73
CA LEU A 18 0.03 -5.61 -12.13
C LEU A 18 -1.42 -5.93 -12.52
N VAL A 19 -1.94 -7.08 -12.06
CA VAL A 19 -3.35 -7.45 -12.26
C VAL A 19 -4.27 -6.40 -11.65
N VAL A 20 -4.01 -5.96 -10.42
CA VAL A 20 -4.80 -4.90 -9.75
C VAL A 20 -4.74 -3.59 -10.55
N ALA A 21 -3.59 -3.19 -11.06
CA ALA A 21 -3.47 -2.01 -11.91
C ALA A 21 -4.28 -2.16 -13.22
N GLY A 22 -4.21 -3.32 -13.87
CA GLY A 22 -5.01 -3.64 -15.05
C GLY A 22 -6.51 -3.56 -14.79
N LEU A 23 -6.98 -4.13 -13.68
CA LEU A 23 -8.38 -4.07 -13.25
C LEU A 23 -8.82 -2.63 -12.94
N ALA A 24 -7.99 -1.85 -12.25
CA ALA A 24 -8.27 -0.44 -11.98
C ALA A 24 -8.43 0.37 -13.28
N ARG A 25 -7.50 0.18 -14.23
CA ARG A 25 -7.57 0.83 -15.55
C ARG A 25 -8.81 0.39 -16.33
N ALA A 26 -9.11 -0.90 -16.32
CA ALA A 26 -10.27 -1.47 -16.99
C ALA A 26 -11.60 -0.92 -16.44
N ALA A 27 -11.71 -0.77 -15.12
CA ALA A 27 -12.88 -0.18 -14.45
C ALA A 27 -13.00 1.31 -14.79
N ARG A 28 -11.91 2.08 -14.69
CA ARG A 28 -11.90 3.52 -15.02
C ARG A 28 -12.31 3.80 -16.47
N ARG A 29 -11.86 2.98 -17.43
CA ARG A 29 -12.24 3.09 -18.85
C ARG A 29 -13.73 2.78 -19.11
N ARG A 30 -14.38 2.06 -18.19
CA ARG A 30 -15.82 1.74 -18.23
C ARG A 30 -16.67 2.73 -17.43
N GLY A 31 -16.10 3.88 -17.02
CA GLY A 31 -16.82 4.90 -16.25
C GLY A 31 -17.02 4.57 -14.78
N LEU A 32 -16.40 3.51 -14.26
CA LEU A 32 -16.51 3.14 -12.84
C LEU A 32 -15.48 3.92 -11.99
N ARG A 33 -15.90 4.33 -10.80
CA ARG A 33 -15.00 4.86 -9.77
C ARG A 33 -14.38 3.70 -9.01
N VAL A 34 -13.06 3.60 -9.03
CA VAL A 34 -12.26 2.57 -8.35
C VAL A 34 -11.08 3.24 -7.64
N LEU A 35 -10.71 2.73 -6.47
CA LEU A 35 -9.53 3.16 -5.74
C LEU A 35 -8.74 1.93 -5.30
N PRO A 36 -7.40 1.95 -5.39
CA PRO A 36 -6.57 0.88 -4.87
C PRO A 36 -6.44 0.96 -3.36
N PHE A 37 -6.30 -0.20 -2.72
CA PHE A 37 -6.02 -0.28 -1.29
C PHE A 37 -5.13 -1.48 -0.99
N LYS A 38 -4.02 -1.22 -0.30
CA LYS A 38 -3.08 -2.22 0.20
C LYS A 38 -2.76 -1.86 1.66
N PRO A 39 -3.44 -2.49 2.65
CA PRO A 39 -3.36 -2.04 4.04
C PRO A 39 -1.92 -2.01 4.57
N GLN A 40 -1.10 -2.98 4.16
CA GLN A 40 0.33 -3.03 4.46
C GLN A 40 1.13 -3.41 3.22
N ASN A 41 2.20 -2.67 2.97
CA ASN A 41 3.23 -3.02 1.99
C ASN A 41 4.60 -3.05 2.66
N MET A 42 5.51 -3.85 2.11
CA MET A 42 6.93 -3.86 2.46
C MET A 42 7.74 -3.54 1.20
N SER A 43 8.36 -2.35 1.16
CA SER A 43 9.10 -1.87 0.01
C SER A 43 10.01 -0.70 0.37
N ASN A 44 11.29 -0.78 0.01
CA ASN A 44 12.20 0.39 -0.01
C ASN A 44 11.98 1.30 -1.23
N ASN A 45 11.12 0.84 -2.14
CA ASN A 45 10.82 1.44 -3.41
C ASN A 45 9.46 2.16 -3.25
N ALA A 46 9.53 3.44 -2.88
CA ALA A 46 8.40 4.30 -2.55
C ALA A 46 8.20 5.43 -3.58
N ALA A 47 7.01 6.04 -3.57
CA ALA A 47 6.61 7.21 -4.34
C ALA A 47 5.98 8.23 -3.40
N VAL A 48 6.23 9.52 -3.67
CA VAL A 48 5.62 10.64 -2.94
C VAL A 48 4.15 10.75 -3.31
N THR A 49 3.33 11.09 -2.32
CA THR A 49 1.89 11.26 -2.43
C THR A 49 1.49 12.73 -2.33
N VAL A 50 0.28 13.08 -2.75
CA VAL A 50 -0.21 14.47 -2.72
C VAL A 50 -0.33 15.03 -1.30
N ASP A 51 -0.46 14.17 -0.30
CA ASP A 51 -0.47 14.53 1.11
C ASP A 51 0.95 14.61 1.72
N SER A 52 2.00 14.68 0.89
CA SER A 52 3.41 14.74 1.30
C SER A 52 3.90 13.49 2.05
N GLY A 53 3.20 12.38 1.87
CA GLY A 53 3.58 11.06 2.37
C GLY A 53 4.33 10.22 1.37
N GLU A 54 4.51 8.95 1.74
CA GLU A 54 5.01 7.93 0.84
C GLU A 54 4.16 6.66 0.85
N ILE A 55 4.05 6.04 -0.33
CA ILE A 55 3.44 4.72 -0.56
C ILE A 55 4.37 3.88 -1.43
N GLY A 56 4.21 2.56 -1.44
CA GLY A 56 4.98 1.72 -2.37
C GLY A 56 4.72 2.08 -3.85
N ARG A 57 5.74 2.02 -4.72
CA ARG A 57 5.56 2.35 -6.16
C ARG A 57 4.50 1.49 -6.85
N ALA A 58 4.28 0.26 -6.38
CA ALA A 58 3.20 -0.59 -6.87
C ALA A 58 1.81 0.03 -6.64
N GLN A 59 1.58 0.68 -5.50
CA GLN A 59 0.32 1.38 -5.21
C GLN A 59 0.22 2.69 -5.98
N ALA A 60 1.32 3.42 -6.16
CA ALA A 60 1.33 4.60 -7.03
C ALA A 60 0.97 4.25 -8.48
N LEU A 61 1.47 3.14 -9.01
CA LEU A 61 1.07 2.62 -10.32
C LEU A 61 -0.43 2.30 -10.38
N GLN A 62 -0.97 1.71 -9.32
CA GLN A 62 -2.40 1.39 -9.24
C GLN A 62 -3.26 2.66 -9.16
N ALA A 63 -2.81 3.71 -8.46
CA ALA A 63 -3.47 5.02 -8.41
C ALA A 63 -3.52 5.66 -9.80
N LEU A 64 -2.37 5.66 -10.50
CA LEU A 64 -2.27 6.12 -11.89
C LEU A 64 -3.20 5.34 -12.84
N ALA A 65 -3.32 4.03 -12.63
CA ALA A 65 -4.22 3.17 -13.39
C ALA A 65 -5.70 3.48 -13.11
N ALA A 66 -6.05 3.79 -11.87
CA ALA A 66 -7.36 4.28 -11.47
C ALA A 66 -7.64 5.72 -11.95
N GLY A 67 -6.61 6.47 -12.35
CA GLY A 67 -6.72 7.87 -12.78
C GLY A 67 -6.95 8.83 -11.61
N VAL A 68 -6.31 8.56 -10.48
CA VAL A 68 -6.33 9.38 -9.27
C VAL A 68 -4.90 9.64 -8.82
N GLU A 69 -4.73 10.74 -8.10
CA GLU A 69 -3.44 11.05 -7.47
C GLU A 69 -3.10 10.04 -6.36
N PRO A 70 -1.82 9.67 -6.19
CA PRO A 70 -1.38 8.83 -5.08
C PRO A 70 -1.66 9.48 -3.72
N HIS A 71 -2.27 8.74 -2.79
CA HIS A 71 -2.59 9.19 -1.43
C HIS A 71 -2.21 8.12 -0.40
N THR A 72 -1.79 8.51 0.82
CA THR A 72 -1.34 7.54 1.83
C THR A 72 -2.40 6.53 2.25
N ASP A 73 -3.69 6.89 2.22
CA ASP A 73 -4.79 5.94 2.49
C ASP A 73 -4.78 4.71 1.56
N MET A 74 -4.15 4.78 0.39
CA MET A 74 -4.02 3.63 -0.52
C MET A 74 -2.99 2.61 -0.02
N ASN A 75 -2.07 3.03 0.85
CA ASN A 75 -1.08 2.19 1.52
C ASN A 75 -0.73 2.78 2.90
N PRO A 76 -1.63 2.64 3.90
CA PRO A 76 -1.52 3.36 5.15
C PRO A 76 -0.32 2.91 6.00
N VAL A 77 0.08 1.63 5.87
CA VAL A 77 1.28 1.09 6.52
C VAL A 77 2.33 0.69 5.48
N LEU A 78 3.49 1.35 5.54
CA LEU A 78 4.65 1.03 4.71
C LEU A 78 5.80 0.56 5.59
N LEU A 79 6.30 -0.64 5.31
CA LEU A 79 7.51 -1.19 5.94
C LEU A 79 8.70 -1.00 5.00
N LYS A 80 9.76 -0.36 5.49
CA LYS A 80 11.01 -0.16 4.73
C LYS A 80 12.13 -0.99 5.35
N PRO A 81 12.49 -2.14 4.76
CA PRO A 81 13.59 -2.97 5.26
C PRO A 81 14.89 -2.19 5.41
N GLU A 82 15.49 -2.23 6.60
CA GLU A 82 16.80 -1.64 6.91
C GLU A 82 17.90 -2.71 7.03
N THR A 83 17.53 -3.90 7.51
CA THR A 83 18.42 -5.05 7.70
C THR A 83 17.68 -6.35 7.39
N ASP A 84 18.38 -7.48 7.38
CA ASP A 84 17.79 -8.81 7.13
C ASP A 84 16.62 -9.15 8.08
N VAL A 85 16.61 -8.54 9.28
CA VAL A 85 15.60 -8.82 10.30
C VAL A 85 14.80 -7.59 10.72
N GLY A 86 15.07 -6.40 10.19
CA GLY A 86 14.52 -5.13 10.68
C GLY A 86 13.97 -4.23 9.59
N ALA A 87 12.88 -3.53 9.89
CA ALA A 87 12.27 -2.54 9.02
C ALA A 87 11.80 -1.30 9.78
N GLN A 88 11.85 -0.14 9.13
CA GLN A 88 11.12 1.04 9.59
C GLN A 88 9.63 0.81 9.41
N ILE A 89 8.84 1.17 10.40
CA ILE A 89 7.38 1.18 10.33
C ILE A 89 6.92 2.61 10.09
N ILE A 90 6.23 2.83 8.98
CA ILE A 90 5.69 4.13 8.59
C ILE A 90 4.18 4.02 8.51
N VAL A 91 3.48 4.90 9.23
CA VAL A 91 2.02 4.97 9.29
C VAL A 91 1.59 6.37 8.90
N HIS A 92 0.76 6.51 7.86
CA HIS A 92 0.22 7.79 7.39
C HIS A 92 1.24 8.94 7.44
N ARG A 93 2.42 8.73 6.83
CA ARG A 93 3.54 9.69 6.71
C ARG A 93 4.54 9.71 7.87
N MET A 94 4.20 9.13 9.01
CA MET A 94 5.03 9.20 10.21
C MET A 94 5.82 7.91 10.39
N ARG A 95 7.15 8.01 10.51
CA ARG A 95 7.95 6.92 11.05
C ARG A 95 7.65 6.82 12.54
N ILE A 96 7.09 5.69 12.95
CA ILE A 96 6.67 5.47 14.34
C ILE A 96 7.63 4.55 15.10
N ALA A 97 8.38 3.70 14.40
CA ALA A 97 9.34 2.77 15.01
C ALA A 97 10.30 2.20 13.97
N THR A 98 11.39 1.59 14.44
CA THR A 98 12.09 0.51 13.75
C THR A 98 11.80 -0.77 14.53
N SER A 99 11.39 -1.83 13.85
CA SER A 99 11.02 -3.09 14.49
C SER A 99 11.68 -4.27 13.81
N ARG A 100 12.06 -5.28 14.59
CA ARG A 100 12.42 -6.58 14.02
C ARG A 100 11.17 -7.27 13.48
N ALA A 101 11.30 -8.10 12.45
CA ALA A 101 10.18 -8.79 11.81
C ALA A 101 9.31 -9.57 12.81
N ARG A 102 9.92 -10.14 13.87
CA ARG A 102 9.22 -10.88 14.94
C ARG A 102 8.44 -9.99 15.92
N GLU A 103 8.73 -8.70 15.97
CA GLU A 103 8.13 -7.74 16.90
C GLU A 103 7.04 -6.89 16.23
N TYR A 104 6.84 -7.04 14.91
CA TYR A 104 5.89 -6.27 14.12
C TYR A 104 4.41 -6.54 14.48
N ASP A 105 4.08 -7.73 14.98
CA ASP A 105 2.71 -8.07 15.35
C ASP A 105 2.22 -7.33 16.60
N SER A 106 3.12 -7.06 17.56
CA SER A 106 2.80 -6.40 18.83
C SER A 106 2.20 -5.00 18.69
N PRO A 107 2.73 -4.08 17.83
CA PRO A 107 2.17 -2.75 17.68
C PRO A 107 0.95 -2.68 16.74
N LYS A 108 0.54 -3.74 16.03
CA LYS A 108 -0.57 -3.68 15.05
C LYS A 108 -1.84 -2.98 15.56
N PRO A 109 -2.30 -3.20 16.82
CA PRO A 109 -3.48 -2.52 17.34
C PRO A 109 -3.32 -0.99 17.44
N SER A 110 -2.10 -0.49 17.67
CA SER A 110 -1.82 0.94 17.79
C SER A 110 -1.54 1.62 16.44
N LEU A 111 -1.56 0.86 15.33
CA LEU A 111 -1.34 1.41 13.98
C LEU A 111 -2.64 1.84 13.31
N VAL A 112 -3.78 1.47 13.88
CA VAL A 112 -5.11 1.88 13.41
C VAL A 112 -5.43 3.22 14.07
N PRO A 113 -5.59 4.31 13.31
CA PRO A 113 -6.09 5.56 13.89
C PRO A 113 -7.49 5.32 14.51
N PRO A 114 -7.86 6.07 15.56
CA PRO A 114 -9.16 5.93 16.24
C PRO A 114 -10.36 6.12 15.31
#